data_AF-A0A9D2D0T7-F1
#
_entry.id   AF-A0A9D2D0T7-F1
#
_cell.length_a   1.000
_cell.length_b   1.000
_cell.length_c   1.000
_cell.angle_alpha   90.00
_cell.angle_beta   90.00
_cell.angle_gamma   90.00
#
_symmetry.space_group_name_H-M   'P 1'
#
loop_
_entity.id
_entity.type
_entity.pdbx_description
1 polymer ?
#
loop_
_entity_poly.entity_id
_entity_poly.type
_entity_poly.pdbx_seq_one_letter_code
_entity_poly.pdbx_strand_id
1 'polypeptide(L)'
;MAEKGIDVSRWQGTVDWSRVKSAGIRFAILKATQSGNRTEIKFETNYAGCRTNGIPVGAYHYVYAGNTQEAKAEAQAVVSALRGKDISCGLWLDMEDDSIRDLGKQNLSLIIKTEADIIRRAGYGVGIYCNKDWYDNVLDGKGLSRDYYFWIARYPYNDTGRYNGNSPLNPESYAVMWQYSSKGRVSGIREYVDLDAAFRDLTRIMKPQIRPENDSEGQRNYLQIGDRGEKVKEMQKQLEAVGFPCGNAGADGIFGEKTQEAVKKFQEIYGLNADGLAGPATLGKLNEIYMRVPKYKTGRVYTVKVNNLLVRKTPGGALTGYEGLTPDARRSDRNRDGGLDKGTRVTCQGITGENGILWMKIPSGYIAAFYRGTVYVG
;
A
#
# COMPACT_ATOMS: atom_id res chain seq x y z
N MET A 1 28.46 -1.12 -21.98
CA MET A 1 27.79 -0.21 -22.94
C MET A 1 26.29 -0.40 -22.78
N ALA A 2 25.51 0.69 -22.86
CA ALA A 2 24.06 0.60 -22.73
C ALA A 2 23.44 -0.22 -23.86
N GLU A 3 22.45 -1.06 -23.55
CA GLU A 3 21.71 -1.82 -24.55
C GLU A 3 20.62 -0.96 -25.17
N LYS A 4 20.48 -1.04 -26.49
CA LYS A 4 19.48 -0.27 -27.23
C LYS A 4 18.14 -1.00 -27.27
N GLY A 5 17.09 -0.34 -26.85
CA GLY A 5 15.72 -0.82 -26.91
C GLY A 5 14.77 0.18 -27.55
N ILE A 6 13.50 -0.23 -27.60
CA ILE A 6 12.36 0.59 -27.97
C ILE A 6 11.18 0.25 -27.07
N ASP A 7 10.22 1.15 -26.99
CA ASP A 7 8.86 0.82 -26.56
C ASP A 7 7.87 0.97 -27.73
N VAL A 8 6.77 0.21 -27.69
CA VAL A 8 5.74 0.29 -28.74
C VAL A 8 4.34 0.07 -28.19
N SER A 9 3.37 0.63 -28.90
CA SER A 9 1.93 0.47 -28.68
C SER A 9 1.20 0.39 -30.03
N ARG A 10 -0.13 0.57 -30.08
CA ARG A 10 -0.84 0.73 -31.36
C ARG A 10 -0.30 1.83 -32.25
N TRP A 11 0.34 2.85 -31.69
CA TRP A 11 0.77 4.02 -32.45
C TRP A 11 1.85 3.68 -33.48
N GLN A 12 2.61 2.60 -33.28
CA GLN A 12 3.60 2.13 -34.24
C GLN A 12 3.01 1.25 -35.36
N GLY A 13 1.71 0.98 -35.34
CA GLY A 13 1.01 0.24 -36.39
C GLY A 13 1.42 -1.24 -36.46
N THR A 14 1.88 -1.68 -37.63
CA THR A 14 2.42 -3.03 -37.84
C THR A 14 3.94 -2.96 -37.84
N VAL A 15 4.55 -3.73 -36.94
CA VAL A 15 6.01 -3.76 -36.75
C VAL A 15 6.61 -4.99 -37.42
N ASP A 16 7.61 -4.77 -38.29
CA ASP A 16 8.47 -5.84 -38.81
C ASP A 16 9.61 -6.12 -37.83
N TRP A 17 9.37 -7.08 -36.94
CA TRP A 17 10.30 -7.42 -35.86
C TRP A 17 11.63 -8.02 -36.32
N SER A 18 11.68 -8.60 -37.52
CA SER A 18 12.94 -9.11 -38.10
C SER A 18 13.85 -7.96 -38.51
N ARG A 19 13.27 -6.92 -39.14
CA ARG A 19 14.00 -5.68 -39.43
C ARG A 19 14.40 -4.92 -38.17
N VAL A 20 13.53 -4.89 -37.15
CA VAL A 20 13.84 -4.27 -35.85
C VAL A 20 15.03 -4.96 -35.18
N LYS A 21 15.07 -6.30 -35.15
CA LYS A 21 16.22 -7.07 -34.64
C LYS A 21 17.49 -6.74 -35.42
N SER A 22 17.40 -6.71 -36.75
CA SER A 22 18.50 -6.41 -37.66
C SER A 22 19.01 -4.98 -37.50
N ALA A 23 18.15 -4.04 -37.12
CA ALA A 23 18.49 -2.65 -36.80
C ALA A 23 19.21 -2.49 -35.45
N GLY A 24 19.52 -3.59 -34.76
CA GLY A 24 20.32 -3.59 -33.53
C GLY A 24 19.52 -3.47 -32.24
N ILE A 25 18.20 -3.54 -32.29
CA ILE A 25 17.37 -3.52 -31.08
C ILE A 25 17.57 -4.81 -30.28
N ARG A 26 17.71 -4.66 -28.96
CA ARG A 26 18.07 -5.74 -28.01
C ARG A 26 16.98 -6.08 -27.02
N PHE A 27 16.03 -5.18 -26.77
CA PHE A 27 14.82 -5.44 -26.00
C PHE A 27 13.68 -4.57 -26.51
N ALA A 28 12.44 -4.92 -26.15
CA ALA A 28 11.27 -4.08 -26.41
C ALA A 28 10.35 -4.02 -25.19
N ILE A 29 9.82 -2.84 -24.86
CA ILE A 29 8.80 -2.65 -23.82
C ILE A 29 7.44 -2.43 -24.49
N LEU A 30 6.46 -3.30 -24.24
CA LEU A 30 5.20 -3.30 -24.97
C LEU A 30 4.06 -2.75 -24.11
N LYS A 31 3.24 -1.84 -24.63
CA LYS A 31 2.03 -1.40 -23.91
C LYS A 31 1.10 -2.58 -23.69
N ALA A 32 0.82 -2.94 -22.44
CA ALA A 32 0.02 -4.12 -22.09
C ALA A 32 -1.48 -3.82 -22.05
N THR A 33 -1.85 -2.66 -21.54
CA THR A 33 -3.24 -2.26 -21.32
C THR A 33 -3.45 -0.78 -21.65
N GLN A 34 -4.72 -0.41 -21.78
CA GLN A 34 -5.20 0.92 -22.13
C GLN A 34 -6.33 1.34 -21.18
N SER A 35 -6.71 2.61 -21.25
CA SER A 35 -7.87 3.16 -20.50
C SER A 35 -9.10 2.25 -20.55
N GLY A 36 -9.72 2.12 -19.38
CA GLY A 36 -10.83 1.21 -19.13
C GLY A 36 -10.40 -0.24 -18.88
N ASN A 37 -9.17 -0.47 -18.40
CA ASN A 37 -8.67 -1.81 -18.02
C ASN A 37 -8.72 -2.85 -19.14
N ARG A 38 -8.56 -2.42 -20.39
CA ARG A 38 -8.57 -3.30 -21.56
C ARG A 38 -7.14 -3.64 -21.99
N THR A 39 -6.93 -4.85 -22.48
CA THR A 39 -5.67 -5.22 -23.14
C THR A 39 -5.44 -4.33 -24.36
N GLU A 40 -4.18 -3.94 -24.57
CA GLU A 40 -3.78 -3.12 -25.71
C GLU A 40 -3.88 -3.93 -27.01
N ILE A 41 -4.48 -3.33 -28.04
CA ILE A 41 -4.86 -4.05 -29.27
C ILE A 41 -3.68 -4.64 -30.05
N LYS A 42 -2.47 -4.07 -29.92
CA LYS A 42 -1.24 -4.58 -30.55
C LYS A 42 -0.37 -5.41 -29.62
N PHE A 43 -0.70 -5.52 -28.34
CA PHE A 43 0.14 -6.22 -27.36
C PHE A 43 0.46 -7.65 -27.80
N GLU A 44 -0.55 -8.45 -28.14
CA GLU A 44 -0.36 -9.86 -28.53
C GLU A 44 0.47 -10.00 -29.81
N THR A 45 0.19 -9.17 -30.83
CA THR A 45 0.93 -9.20 -32.10
C THR A 45 2.39 -8.77 -31.92
N ASN A 46 2.63 -7.77 -31.08
CA ASN A 46 3.98 -7.29 -30.79
C ASN A 46 4.75 -8.31 -29.95
N TYR A 47 4.11 -8.89 -28.93
CA TYR A 47 4.69 -9.93 -28.10
C TYR A 47 5.11 -11.14 -28.96
N ALA A 48 4.21 -11.67 -29.78
CA ALA A 48 4.50 -12.79 -30.68
C ALA A 48 5.66 -12.48 -31.65
N GLY A 49 5.69 -11.26 -32.19
CA GLY A 49 6.76 -10.80 -33.07
C GLY A 49 8.13 -10.74 -32.37
N CYS A 50 8.19 -10.19 -31.16
CA CYS A 50 9.41 -10.19 -30.33
C CYS A 50 9.88 -11.62 -30.03
N ARG A 51 8.96 -12.50 -29.59
CA ARG A 51 9.27 -13.89 -29.25
C ARG A 51 9.85 -14.65 -30.44
N THR A 52 9.23 -14.50 -31.61
CA THR A 52 9.69 -15.15 -32.86
C THR A 52 11.10 -14.70 -33.26
N ASN A 53 11.47 -13.45 -32.95
CA ASN A 53 12.76 -12.87 -33.33
C ASN A 53 13.79 -12.86 -32.17
N GLY A 54 13.50 -13.54 -31.06
CA GLY A 54 14.39 -13.59 -29.90
C GLY A 54 14.72 -12.21 -29.33
N ILE A 55 13.72 -11.32 -29.26
CA ILE A 55 13.83 -10.01 -28.61
C ILE A 55 13.21 -10.16 -27.21
N PRO A 56 14.01 -10.04 -26.12
CA PRO A 56 13.51 -9.94 -24.75
C PRO A 56 12.42 -8.87 -24.60
N VAL A 57 11.38 -9.21 -23.84
CA VAL A 57 10.16 -8.40 -23.74
C VAL A 57 9.99 -7.86 -22.33
N GLY A 58 9.73 -6.57 -22.23
CA GLY A 58 9.09 -5.95 -21.07
C GLY A 58 7.68 -5.49 -21.44
N ALA A 59 6.95 -5.00 -20.47
CA ALA A 59 5.63 -4.43 -20.68
C ALA A 59 5.49 -3.10 -19.92
N TYR A 60 4.58 -2.24 -20.34
CA TYR A 60 4.18 -1.10 -19.53
C TYR A 60 2.67 -0.96 -19.41
N HIS A 61 2.24 -0.36 -18.32
CA HIS A 61 0.85 -0.02 -18.05
C HIS A 61 0.76 1.46 -17.68
N TYR A 62 -0.01 2.20 -18.47
CA TYR A 62 -0.33 3.60 -18.22
C TYR A 62 -1.33 3.69 -17.08
N VAL A 63 -0.91 4.26 -15.95
CA VAL A 63 -1.68 4.31 -14.70
C VAL A 63 -2.68 5.46 -14.73
N TYR A 64 -3.95 5.15 -14.55
CA TYR A 64 -5.04 6.14 -14.40
C TYR A 64 -5.64 6.15 -12.99
N ALA A 65 -5.24 5.20 -12.14
CA ALA A 65 -5.82 5.01 -10.83
C ALA A 65 -5.69 6.25 -9.92
N GLY A 66 -6.83 6.80 -9.49
CA GLY A 66 -6.91 7.90 -8.53
C GLY A 66 -6.83 7.46 -7.07
N ASN A 67 -6.96 6.16 -6.81
CA ASN A 67 -6.97 5.56 -5.47
C ASN A 67 -6.56 4.07 -5.51
N THR A 68 -6.46 3.44 -4.34
CA THR A 68 -6.01 2.04 -4.23
C THR A 68 -7.01 1.00 -4.76
N GLN A 69 -8.30 1.31 -4.80
CA GLN A 69 -9.30 0.41 -5.36
C GLN A 69 -9.17 0.34 -6.88
N GLU A 70 -9.00 1.48 -7.53
CA GLU A 70 -8.72 1.59 -8.96
C GLU A 70 -7.38 0.97 -9.31
N ALA A 71 -6.32 1.25 -8.53
CA ALA A 71 -4.99 0.66 -8.70
C ALA A 71 -5.04 -0.87 -8.69
N LYS A 72 -5.84 -1.45 -7.77
CA LYS A 72 -6.06 -2.89 -7.74
C LYS A 72 -6.73 -3.40 -9.01
N ALA A 73 -7.73 -2.71 -9.54
CA ALA A 73 -8.43 -3.12 -10.75
C ALA A 73 -7.51 -3.03 -11.99
N GLU A 74 -6.71 -1.96 -12.08
CA GLU A 74 -5.69 -1.74 -13.09
C GLU A 74 -4.63 -2.85 -13.09
N ALA A 75 -4.02 -3.11 -11.94
CA ALA A 75 -3.03 -4.17 -11.80
C ALA A 75 -3.58 -5.57 -12.11
N GLN A 76 -4.83 -5.86 -11.73
CA GLN A 76 -5.48 -7.14 -12.07
C GLN A 76 -5.69 -7.30 -13.58
N ALA A 77 -6.05 -6.23 -14.28
CA ALA A 77 -6.20 -6.24 -15.73
C ALA A 77 -4.86 -6.45 -16.44
N VAL A 78 -3.80 -5.79 -15.96
CA VAL A 78 -2.44 -6.00 -16.47
C VAL A 78 -1.99 -7.43 -16.26
N VAL A 79 -2.09 -7.97 -15.04
CA VAL A 79 -1.75 -9.36 -14.75
C VAL A 79 -2.51 -10.33 -15.66
N SER A 80 -3.79 -10.06 -15.92
CA SER A 80 -4.60 -10.87 -16.83
C SER A 80 -4.09 -10.83 -18.28
N ALA A 81 -3.69 -9.65 -18.77
CA ALA A 81 -3.11 -9.49 -20.10
C ALA A 81 -1.75 -10.20 -20.25
N LEU A 82 -0.95 -10.20 -19.18
CA LEU A 82 0.40 -10.77 -19.19
C LEU A 82 0.41 -12.29 -18.93
N ARG A 83 -0.67 -12.88 -18.42
CA ARG A 83 -0.71 -14.28 -17.95
C ARG A 83 -0.07 -15.25 -18.95
N GLY A 84 0.96 -15.97 -18.48
CA GLY A 84 1.67 -16.99 -19.26
C GLY A 84 2.72 -16.45 -20.23
N LYS A 85 3.03 -15.15 -20.18
CA LYS A 85 4.01 -14.50 -21.05
C LYS A 85 5.34 -14.29 -20.33
N ASP A 86 6.43 -14.41 -21.09
CA ASP A 86 7.78 -14.10 -20.66
C ASP A 86 8.01 -12.58 -20.76
N ILE A 87 7.83 -11.90 -19.63
CA ILE A 87 8.06 -10.46 -19.47
C ILE A 87 9.39 -10.24 -18.72
N SER A 88 10.47 -10.79 -19.28
CA SER A 88 11.80 -10.80 -18.68
C SER A 88 12.44 -9.42 -18.50
N CYS A 89 12.05 -8.41 -19.29
CA CYS A 89 12.51 -7.02 -19.11
C CYS A 89 11.62 -6.21 -18.16
N GLY A 90 10.73 -6.87 -17.41
CA GLY A 90 9.92 -6.27 -16.37
C GLY A 90 8.64 -5.58 -16.85
N LEU A 91 7.74 -5.33 -15.90
CA LEU A 91 6.59 -4.45 -16.06
C LEU A 91 6.92 -3.06 -15.52
N TRP A 92 6.60 -2.03 -16.27
CA TRP A 92 6.81 -0.64 -15.91
C TRP A 92 5.47 0.06 -15.67
N LEU A 93 5.30 0.60 -14.46
CA LEU A 93 4.17 1.47 -14.13
C LEU A 93 4.45 2.84 -14.74
N ASP A 94 3.69 3.20 -15.76
CA ASP A 94 3.84 4.44 -16.50
C ASP A 94 3.03 5.54 -15.79
N MET A 95 3.77 6.35 -15.03
CA MET A 95 3.26 7.39 -14.15
C MET A 95 3.41 8.75 -14.83
N GLU A 96 2.39 9.16 -15.58
CA GLU A 96 2.43 10.42 -16.32
C GLU A 96 1.07 11.12 -16.52
N ASP A 97 -0.05 10.52 -16.12
CA ASP A 97 -1.37 11.08 -16.38
C ASP A 97 -1.66 12.35 -15.56
N ASP A 98 -2.15 13.39 -16.22
CA ASP A 98 -2.48 14.66 -15.57
C ASP A 98 -3.59 14.51 -14.52
N SER A 99 -4.53 13.56 -14.68
CA SER A 99 -5.62 13.37 -13.73
C SER A 99 -5.18 12.88 -12.35
N ILE A 100 -4.01 12.21 -12.27
CA ILE A 100 -3.48 11.69 -11.01
C ILE A 100 -2.35 12.57 -10.43
N ARG A 101 -1.86 13.55 -11.21
CA ARG A 101 -0.72 14.40 -10.87
C ARG A 101 -0.86 15.10 -9.53
N ASP A 102 -2.06 15.62 -9.24
CA ASP A 102 -2.33 16.43 -8.04
C ASP A 102 -2.75 15.62 -6.81
N LEU A 103 -2.73 14.28 -6.88
CA LEU A 103 -3.06 13.42 -5.73
C LEU A 103 -2.05 13.52 -4.59
N GLY A 104 -0.84 14.01 -4.88
CA GLY A 104 0.25 14.14 -3.93
C GLY A 104 1.08 12.86 -3.76
N LYS A 105 2.36 13.06 -3.41
CA LYS A 105 3.41 12.02 -3.36
C LYS A 105 3.01 10.79 -2.54
N GLN A 106 2.32 10.98 -1.42
CA GLN A 106 1.92 9.89 -0.53
C GLN A 106 0.86 8.98 -1.18
N ASN A 107 -0.18 9.56 -1.79
CA ASN A 107 -1.23 8.80 -2.47
C ASN A 107 -0.68 8.09 -3.71
N LEU A 108 0.13 8.77 -4.50
CA LEU A 108 0.80 8.17 -5.66
C LEU A 108 1.72 7.01 -5.25
N SER A 109 2.45 7.15 -4.14
CA SER A 109 3.27 6.05 -3.61
C SER A 109 2.42 4.86 -3.17
N LEU A 110 1.21 5.10 -2.64
CA LEU A 110 0.29 4.03 -2.23
C LEU A 110 -0.31 3.31 -3.44
N ILE A 111 -0.65 4.04 -4.50
CA ILE A 111 -1.10 3.48 -5.80
C ILE A 111 0.00 2.58 -6.38
N ILE A 112 1.23 3.11 -6.53
CA ILE A 112 2.38 2.36 -7.05
C ILE A 112 2.63 1.08 -6.24
N LYS A 113 2.63 1.17 -4.90
CA LYS A 113 2.83 0.01 -4.03
C LYS A 113 1.70 -1.02 -4.16
N THR A 114 0.46 -0.56 -4.29
CA THR A 114 -0.70 -1.45 -4.46
C THR A 114 -0.60 -2.25 -5.75
N GLU A 115 -0.28 -1.59 -6.86
CA GLU A 115 -0.09 -2.27 -8.15
C GLU A 115 1.10 -3.21 -8.12
N ALA A 116 2.25 -2.73 -7.66
CA ALA A 116 3.47 -3.51 -7.61
C ALA A 116 3.31 -4.78 -6.77
N ASP A 117 2.60 -4.73 -5.64
CA ASP A 117 2.34 -5.90 -4.80
C ASP A 117 1.54 -6.97 -5.56
N ILE A 118 0.52 -6.58 -6.33
CA ILE A 118 -0.31 -7.51 -7.11
C ILE A 118 0.50 -8.12 -8.26
N ILE A 119 1.24 -7.30 -8.98
CA ILE A 119 2.04 -7.74 -10.13
C ILE A 119 3.20 -8.64 -9.68
N ARG A 120 3.89 -8.30 -8.58
CA ARG A 120 4.96 -9.15 -8.02
C ARG A 120 4.44 -10.50 -7.58
N ARG A 121 3.24 -10.56 -6.98
CA ARG A 121 2.57 -11.83 -6.62
C ARG A 121 2.19 -12.66 -7.84
N ALA A 122 1.90 -12.02 -8.96
CA ALA A 122 1.68 -12.70 -10.23
C ALA A 122 2.98 -13.17 -10.91
N GLY A 123 4.14 -12.93 -10.28
CA GLY A 123 5.43 -13.41 -10.76
C GLY A 123 6.06 -12.52 -11.82
N TYR A 124 5.86 -11.20 -11.77
CA TYR A 124 6.55 -10.25 -12.65
C TYR A 124 7.41 -9.25 -11.84
N GLY A 125 8.59 -8.89 -12.37
CA GLY A 125 9.36 -7.76 -11.85
C GLY A 125 8.67 -6.44 -12.18
N VAL A 126 8.77 -5.45 -11.28
CA VAL A 126 8.07 -4.15 -11.40
C VAL A 126 9.05 -3.00 -11.25
N GLY A 127 9.00 -2.06 -12.19
CA GLY A 127 9.69 -0.78 -12.16
C GLY A 127 8.72 0.37 -12.41
N ILE A 128 9.23 1.60 -12.34
CA ILE A 128 8.45 2.82 -12.54
C ILE A 128 9.02 3.53 -13.77
N TYR A 129 8.14 3.89 -14.69
CA TYR A 129 8.44 4.83 -15.76
C TYR A 129 7.85 6.20 -15.42
N CYS A 130 8.63 7.25 -15.63
CA CYS A 130 8.15 8.63 -15.62
C CYS A 130 9.17 9.58 -16.27
N ASN A 131 8.75 10.81 -16.55
CA ASN A 131 9.68 11.86 -16.95
C ASN A 131 10.43 12.47 -15.73
N LYS A 132 11.45 13.29 -15.99
CA LYS A 132 12.27 13.91 -14.92
C LYS A 132 11.48 14.79 -13.94
N ASP A 133 10.47 15.50 -14.44
CA ASP A 133 9.62 16.36 -13.60
C ASP A 133 8.77 15.51 -12.64
N TRP A 134 8.18 14.42 -13.14
CA TRP A 134 7.45 13.48 -12.30
C TRP A 134 8.34 12.86 -11.23
N TYR A 135 9.57 12.47 -11.57
CA TYR A 135 10.53 11.93 -10.61
C TYR A 135 10.88 12.92 -9.47
N ASP A 136 11.15 14.19 -9.79
CA ASP A 136 11.57 15.19 -8.81
C ASP A 136 10.38 15.77 -8.01
N ASN A 137 9.30 16.11 -8.71
CA ASN A 137 8.29 17.04 -8.23
C ASN A 137 6.96 16.36 -7.90
N VAL A 138 6.55 15.34 -8.67
CA VAL A 138 5.22 14.71 -8.52
C VAL A 138 5.28 13.45 -7.65
N LEU A 139 6.30 12.62 -7.85
CA LEU A 139 6.55 11.41 -7.10
C LEU A 139 7.55 11.66 -5.95
N ASP A 140 7.60 10.73 -5.02
CA ASP A 140 8.76 10.58 -4.13
C ASP A 140 9.83 9.73 -4.83
N GLY A 141 10.40 10.23 -5.94
CA GLY A 141 11.35 9.45 -6.75
C GLY A 141 12.56 8.94 -5.96
N LYS A 142 13.09 9.75 -5.02
CA LYS A 142 14.21 9.35 -4.14
C LYS A 142 13.79 8.30 -3.10
N GLY A 143 12.59 8.38 -2.54
CA GLY A 143 12.09 7.34 -1.64
C GLY A 143 11.79 6.04 -2.37
N LEU A 144 11.09 6.13 -3.50
CA LEU A 144 10.68 4.98 -4.32
C LEU A 144 11.86 4.27 -4.98
N SER A 145 12.95 4.96 -5.30
CA SER A 145 14.16 4.33 -5.90
C SER A 145 14.87 3.35 -4.97
N ARG A 146 14.49 3.29 -3.68
CA ARG A 146 14.94 2.25 -2.74
C ARG A 146 14.31 0.89 -3.02
N ASP A 147 13.09 0.88 -3.55
CA ASP A 147 12.28 -0.33 -3.73
C ASP A 147 12.01 -0.66 -5.21
N TYR A 148 12.22 0.31 -6.11
CA TYR A 148 11.88 0.22 -7.52
C TYR A 148 13.02 0.73 -8.41
N TYR A 149 13.22 0.06 -9.53
CA TYR A 149 14.03 0.60 -10.60
C TYR A 149 13.25 1.62 -11.40
N PHE A 150 13.95 2.64 -11.88
CA PHE A 150 13.38 3.71 -12.70
C PHE A 150 13.80 3.59 -14.17
N TRP A 151 12.82 3.83 -15.03
CA TRP A 151 12.97 4.13 -16.45
C TRP A 151 12.59 5.59 -16.64
N ILE A 152 13.56 6.44 -17.00
CA ILE A 152 13.36 7.90 -17.02
C ILE A 152 13.27 8.40 -18.45
N ALA A 153 12.20 9.14 -18.77
CA ALA A 153 12.09 9.91 -20.00
C ALA A 153 12.77 11.27 -19.87
N ARG A 154 13.78 11.52 -20.70
CA ARG A 154 14.49 12.81 -20.76
C ARG A 154 15.26 12.98 -22.06
N TYR A 155 14.74 13.76 -22.99
CA TYR A 155 15.36 14.01 -24.30
C TYR A 155 15.62 15.50 -24.54
N PRO A 156 16.57 15.86 -25.41
CA PRO A 156 16.87 17.26 -25.69
C PRO A 156 15.71 17.94 -26.45
N TYR A 157 15.60 19.25 -26.34
CA TYR A 157 14.58 20.04 -27.06
C TYR A 157 14.63 19.78 -28.58
N ASN A 158 15.84 19.71 -29.14
CA ASN A 158 16.10 19.31 -30.52
C ASN A 158 16.28 17.79 -30.64
N ASP A 159 15.27 17.02 -30.22
CA ASP A 159 15.31 15.56 -30.32
C ASP A 159 15.50 15.09 -31.77
N THR A 160 16.65 14.45 -32.02
CA THR A 160 17.07 13.90 -33.33
C THR A 160 17.14 12.38 -33.34
N GLY A 161 16.76 11.70 -32.24
CA GLY A 161 16.88 10.24 -32.12
C GLY A 161 18.32 9.73 -31.95
N ARG A 162 19.30 10.62 -31.74
CA ARG A 162 20.70 10.24 -31.56
C ARG A 162 21.04 10.02 -30.09
N TYR A 163 21.59 8.85 -29.78
CA TYR A 163 22.11 8.55 -28.45
C TYR A 163 23.38 9.35 -28.16
N ASN A 164 23.46 9.95 -26.96
CA ASN A 164 24.66 10.60 -26.44
C ASN A 164 24.82 10.27 -24.96
N GLY A 165 25.67 9.29 -24.64
CA GLY A 165 25.94 8.86 -23.26
C GLY A 165 26.58 9.93 -22.38
N ASN A 166 27.25 10.93 -22.98
CA ASN A 166 27.86 12.06 -22.25
C ASN A 166 26.88 13.23 -22.06
N SER A 167 25.61 13.07 -22.46
CA SER A 167 24.61 14.11 -22.30
C SER A 167 24.36 14.41 -20.82
N PRO A 168 24.19 15.69 -20.42
CA PRO A 168 23.73 16.03 -19.07
C PRO A 168 22.29 15.55 -18.78
N LEU A 169 21.60 15.05 -19.81
CA LEU A 169 20.29 14.42 -19.71
C LEU A 169 20.35 12.96 -19.25
N ASN A 170 21.51 12.32 -19.35
CA ASN A 170 21.69 10.91 -19.01
C ASN A 170 21.37 10.66 -17.51
N PRO A 171 20.37 9.81 -17.18
CA PRO A 171 19.95 9.52 -15.82
C PRO A 171 20.64 8.31 -15.18
N GLU A 172 21.70 7.76 -15.79
CA GLU A 172 22.38 6.50 -15.39
C GLU A 172 22.77 6.42 -13.90
N SER A 173 23.01 7.55 -13.23
CA SER A 173 23.34 7.57 -11.80
C SER A 173 22.17 7.26 -10.85
N TYR A 174 20.93 7.30 -11.34
CA TYR A 174 19.72 7.06 -10.52
C TYR A 174 18.61 6.28 -11.24
N ALA A 175 18.82 5.87 -12.49
CA ALA A 175 17.87 5.09 -13.27
C ALA A 175 18.58 3.90 -13.94
N VAL A 176 17.84 2.85 -14.26
CA VAL A 176 18.39 1.67 -14.97
C VAL A 176 18.12 1.71 -16.47
N MET A 177 17.17 2.55 -16.90
CA MET A 177 16.79 2.73 -18.29
C MET A 177 16.50 4.19 -18.58
N TRP A 178 16.86 4.63 -19.77
CA TRP A 178 16.67 6.00 -20.24
C TRP A 178 15.92 6.00 -21.57
N GLN A 179 14.72 6.56 -21.59
CA GLN A 179 14.06 6.93 -22.84
C GLN A 179 14.68 8.26 -23.30
N TYR A 180 15.57 8.17 -24.28
CA TYR A 180 16.42 9.29 -24.72
C TYR A 180 15.89 10.02 -25.95
N SER A 181 14.80 9.54 -26.54
CA SER A 181 14.14 10.14 -27.69
C SER A 181 12.71 9.62 -27.82
N SER A 182 11.80 10.48 -28.28
CA SER A 182 10.47 10.10 -28.80
C SER A 182 10.34 10.29 -30.31
N LYS A 183 11.43 10.66 -30.97
CA LYS A 183 11.52 10.91 -32.43
C LYS A 183 12.43 9.90 -33.12
N GLY A 184 12.55 8.71 -32.58
CA GLY A 184 13.37 7.65 -33.15
C GLY A 184 12.87 7.13 -34.49
N ARG A 185 13.81 6.63 -35.29
CA ARG A 185 13.55 5.90 -36.54
C ARG A 185 14.27 4.56 -36.49
N VAL A 186 13.52 3.47 -36.64
CA VAL A 186 14.04 2.10 -36.63
C VAL A 186 13.50 1.37 -37.86
N SER A 187 14.39 0.71 -38.60
CA SER A 187 13.97 -0.11 -39.74
C SER A 187 12.98 -1.18 -39.29
N GLY A 188 11.84 -1.27 -39.98
CA GLY A 188 10.72 -2.13 -39.61
C GLY A 188 9.57 -1.41 -38.90
N ILE A 189 9.74 -0.13 -38.55
CA ILE A 189 8.68 0.73 -38.00
C ILE A 189 8.56 1.97 -38.89
N ARG A 190 7.35 2.24 -39.41
CA ARG A 190 7.09 3.39 -40.28
C ARG A 190 6.97 4.69 -39.49
N GLU A 191 6.35 4.62 -38.33
CA GLU A 191 6.09 5.77 -37.46
C GLU A 191 7.30 6.13 -36.61
N TYR A 192 7.17 7.21 -35.82
CA TYR A 192 8.16 7.48 -34.78
C TYR A 192 8.05 6.42 -33.68
N VAL A 193 9.17 6.11 -33.06
CA VAL A 193 9.27 5.15 -31.97
C VAL A 193 10.19 5.70 -30.91
N ASP A 194 9.86 5.50 -29.64
CA ASP A 194 10.73 5.95 -28.56
C ASP A 194 11.96 5.04 -28.50
N LEU A 195 13.09 5.64 -28.14
CA LEU A 195 14.38 4.94 -28.11
C LEU A 195 14.90 4.88 -26.70
N ASP A 196 15.26 3.67 -26.29
CA ASP A 196 15.68 3.39 -24.93
C ASP A 196 17.14 2.93 -24.87
N ALA A 197 17.79 3.31 -23.79
CA ALA A 197 19.11 2.83 -23.40
C ALA A 197 19.01 2.19 -22.00
N ALA A 198 19.16 0.87 -21.93
CA ALA A 198 19.26 0.16 -20.65
C ALA A 198 20.72 0.15 -20.18
N PHE A 199 20.99 0.68 -18.99
CA PHE A 199 22.32 0.71 -18.38
C PHE A 199 22.67 -0.60 -17.66
N ARG A 200 21.66 -1.43 -17.43
CA ARG A 200 21.78 -2.74 -16.78
C ARG A 200 21.01 -3.77 -17.59
N ASP A 201 21.44 -5.03 -17.52
CA ASP A 201 20.74 -6.16 -18.12
C ASP A 201 19.37 -6.35 -17.45
N LEU A 202 18.32 -5.87 -18.14
CA LEU A 202 16.94 -5.93 -17.64
C LEU A 202 16.49 -7.38 -17.41
N THR A 203 16.91 -8.31 -18.27
CA THR A 203 16.55 -9.73 -18.14
C THR A 203 17.14 -10.38 -16.88
N ARG A 204 18.12 -9.74 -16.27
CA ARG A 204 18.69 -10.15 -14.98
C ARG A 204 18.09 -9.39 -13.80
N ILE A 205 17.97 -8.07 -13.90
CA ILE A 205 17.56 -7.24 -12.75
C ILE A 205 16.05 -7.19 -12.55
N MET A 206 15.28 -7.39 -13.63
CA MET A 206 13.81 -7.40 -13.61
C MET A 206 13.24 -8.81 -13.50
N LYS A 207 14.09 -9.83 -13.34
CA LYS A 207 13.59 -11.15 -13.01
C LYS A 207 12.70 -11.05 -11.78
N PRO A 208 11.50 -11.65 -11.82
CA PRO A 208 10.70 -11.80 -10.62
C PRO A 208 11.59 -12.49 -9.62
N GLN A 209 11.74 -11.92 -8.42
CA GLN A 209 12.40 -12.62 -7.33
C GLN A 209 11.45 -13.78 -6.97
N ILE A 210 11.54 -14.90 -7.69
CA ILE A 210 10.84 -16.13 -7.36
C ILE A 210 11.44 -16.57 -6.03
N ARG A 211 10.76 -16.21 -4.94
CA ARG A 211 11.06 -16.81 -3.66
C ARG A 211 10.42 -18.20 -3.68
N PRO A 212 11.19 -19.27 -3.49
CA PRO A 212 10.63 -20.62 -3.42
C PRO A 212 9.56 -20.68 -2.32
N GLU A 213 8.48 -21.43 -2.56
CA GLU A 213 7.32 -21.58 -1.68
C GLU A 213 7.61 -22.18 -0.30
N ASN A 214 8.87 -22.44 0.04
CA ASN A 214 9.30 -23.06 1.29
C ASN A 214 10.47 -22.32 1.95
N ASP A 215 10.36 -21.00 2.12
CA ASP A 215 11.25 -20.30 3.04
C ASP A 215 10.50 -19.25 3.87
N SER A 216 10.83 -19.27 5.15
CA SER A 216 10.27 -18.42 6.20
C SER A 216 10.29 -16.92 5.85
N GLU A 217 9.16 -16.26 6.11
CA GLU A 217 8.98 -14.81 6.33
C GLU A 217 10.12 -13.86 5.91
N GLY A 218 10.35 -13.70 4.61
CA GLY A 218 10.93 -12.46 4.11
C GLY A 218 9.86 -11.36 4.05
N GLN A 219 9.28 -11.02 5.21
CA GLN A 219 8.07 -10.22 5.31
C GLN A 219 8.38 -8.74 5.05
N ARG A 220 7.58 -8.10 4.19
CA ARG A 220 7.27 -6.68 4.44
C ARG A 220 6.94 -6.54 5.93
N ASN A 221 7.50 -5.55 6.59
CA ASN A 221 7.42 -5.42 8.05
C ASN A 221 6.09 -4.82 8.53
N TYR A 222 5.04 -4.91 7.71
CA TYR A 222 3.72 -4.36 7.98
C TYR A 222 2.59 -5.28 7.49
N LEU A 223 1.44 -5.18 8.15
CA LEU A 223 0.18 -5.81 7.74
C LEU A 223 -0.72 -4.78 7.06
N GLN A 224 -1.47 -5.20 6.04
CA GLN A 224 -2.37 -4.32 5.28
C GLN A 224 -3.61 -5.06 4.76
N ILE A 225 -4.54 -4.33 4.13
CA ILE A 225 -5.72 -4.93 3.49
C ILE A 225 -5.33 -6.07 2.54
N GLY A 226 -6.07 -7.18 2.66
CA GLY A 226 -5.86 -8.40 1.87
C GLY A 226 -4.97 -9.43 2.56
N ASP A 227 -4.30 -9.06 3.64
CA ASP A 227 -3.47 -9.96 4.42
C ASP A 227 -4.34 -10.93 5.20
N ARG A 228 -3.83 -12.16 5.37
CA ARG A 228 -4.52 -13.23 6.09
C ARG A 228 -3.56 -14.00 6.98
N GLY A 229 -4.10 -14.64 8.01
CA GLY A 229 -3.39 -15.59 8.86
C GLY A 229 -3.12 -15.07 10.27
N GLU A 230 -2.30 -15.82 11.02
CA GLU A 230 -2.16 -15.65 12.46
C GLU A 230 -1.63 -14.28 12.88
N LYS A 231 -0.75 -13.65 12.09
CA LYS A 231 -0.25 -12.30 12.39
C LYS A 231 -1.33 -11.23 12.33
N VAL A 232 -2.23 -11.33 11.34
CA VAL A 232 -3.40 -10.45 11.25
C VAL A 232 -4.32 -10.69 12.42
N LYS A 233 -4.59 -11.97 12.71
CA LYS A 233 -5.45 -12.36 13.83
C LYS A 233 -4.94 -11.83 15.16
N GLU A 234 -3.64 -11.91 15.40
CA GLU A 234 -3.03 -11.44 16.63
C GLU A 234 -3.09 -9.91 16.76
N MET A 235 -2.80 -9.18 15.69
CA MET A 235 -2.97 -7.72 15.67
C MET A 235 -4.44 -7.32 15.91
N GLN A 236 -5.41 -7.99 15.29
CA GLN A 236 -6.84 -7.73 15.50
C GLN A 236 -7.23 -7.95 16.97
N LYS A 237 -6.77 -9.04 17.60
CA LYS A 237 -7.00 -9.27 19.05
C LYS A 237 -6.43 -8.13 19.90
N GLN A 238 -5.24 -7.65 19.58
CA GLN A 238 -4.62 -6.54 20.30
C GLN A 238 -5.41 -5.24 20.12
N LEU A 239 -5.82 -4.92 18.89
CA LEU A 239 -6.67 -3.76 18.59
C LEU A 239 -7.99 -3.81 19.36
N GLU A 240 -8.68 -4.95 19.35
CA GLU A 240 -9.91 -5.12 20.12
C GLU A 240 -9.70 -4.95 21.62
N ALA A 241 -8.62 -5.55 22.15
CA ALA A 241 -8.28 -5.47 23.56
C ALA A 241 -7.91 -4.05 24.02
N VAL A 242 -7.49 -3.17 23.11
CA VAL A 242 -7.20 -1.75 23.42
C VAL A 242 -8.31 -0.79 22.98
N GLY A 243 -9.50 -1.31 22.64
CA GLY A 243 -10.69 -0.49 22.38
C GLY A 243 -10.93 -0.10 20.91
N PHE A 244 -10.30 -0.81 19.97
CA PHE A 244 -10.41 -0.60 18.53
C PHE A 244 -11.02 -1.83 17.84
N PRO A 245 -12.36 -1.94 17.79
CA PRO A 245 -13.03 -3.11 17.21
C PRO A 245 -12.75 -3.25 15.71
N CYS A 246 -12.45 -4.47 15.26
CA CYS A 246 -12.12 -4.78 13.86
C CYS A 246 -13.35 -5.16 12.99
N GLY A 247 -14.56 -4.82 13.46
CA GLY A 247 -15.84 -5.17 12.83
C GLY A 247 -16.54 -6.36 13.51
N ASN A 248 -17.71 -6.76 12.99
CA ASN A 248 -18.55 -7.79 13.61
C ASN A 248 -17.93 -9.20 13.61
N ALA A 249 -17.04 -9.49 12.66
CA ALA A 249 -16.32 -10.76 12.58
C ALA A 249 -15.22 -10.89 13.64
N GLY A 250 -14.83 -9.77 14.26
CA GLY A 250 -13.77 -9.70 15.24
C GLY A 250 -12.39 -10.05 14.68
N ALA A 251 -11.55 -10.70 15.50
CA ALA A 251 -10.25 -11.23 15.09
C ALA A 251 -10.37 -12.53 14.25
N ASP A 252 -10.79 -12.37 13.01
CA ASP A 252 -10.99 -13.46 12.03
C ASP A 252 -9.71 -13.85 11.26
N GLY A 253 -8.62 -13.09 11.43
CA GLY A 253 -7.37 -13.28 10.71
C GLY A 253 -7.41 -12.79 9.27
N ILE A 254 -8.37 -11.94 8.89
CA ILE A 254 -8.50 -11.31 7.57
C ILE A 254 -8.41 -9.80 7.72
N PHE A 255 -7.40 -9.20 7.11
CA PHE A 255 -7.23 -7.75 7.16
C PHE A 255 -8.16 -7.13 6.11
N GLY A 256 -9.41 -6.85 6.53
CA GLY A 256 -10.42 -6.15 5.72
C GLY A 256 -10.50 -4.66 6.02
N GLU A 257 -11.46 -3.99 5.40
CA GLU A 257 -11.70 -2.54 5.56
C GLU A 257 -11.92 -2.14 7.03
N LYS A 258 -12.68 -2.93 7.79
CA LYS A 258 -12.91 -2.67 9.23
C LYS A 258 -11.66 -2.80 10.08
N THR A 259 -10.75 -3.70 9.72
CA THR A 259 -9.43 -3.79 10.37
C THR A 259 -8.59 -2.56 10.01
N GLN A 260 -8.62 -2.11 8.76
CA GLN A 260 -7.90 -0.90 8.35
C GLN A 260 -8.42 0.36 9.06
N GLU A 261 -9.75 0.53 9.17
CA GLU A 261 -10.38 1.61 9.92
C GLU A 261 -9.92 1.61 11.40
N ALA A 262 -9.87 0.44 12.02
CA ALA A 262 -9.38 0.28 13.39
C ALA A 262 -7.90 0.68 13.52
N VAL A 263 -7.04 0.26 12.57
CA VAL A 263 -5.63 0.64 12.52
C VAL A 263 -5.46 2.15 12.35
N LYS A 264 -6.20 2.80 11.44
CA LYS A 264 -6.13 4.25 11.23
C LYS A 264 -6.52 5.03 12.48
N LYS A 265 -7.65 4.67 13.12
CA LYS A 265 -8.08 5.30 14.38
C LYS A 265 -7.05 5.11 15.50
N PHE A 266 -6.44 3.93 15.58
CA PHE A 266 -5.36 3.67 16.52
C PHE A 266 -4.17 4.60 16.25
N GLN A 267 -3.73 4.69 14.99
CA GLN A 267 -2.64 5.57 14.58
C GLN A 267 -2.93 7.04 14.93
N GLU A 268 -4.13 7.54 14.63
CA GLU A 268 -4.56 8.91 14.96
C GLU A 268 -4.48 9.20 16.47
N ILE A 269 -5.06 8.33 17.31
CA ILE A 269 -5.10 8.54 18.78
C ILE A 269 -3.72 8.53 19.42
N TYR A 270 -2.79 7.75 18.86
CA TYR A 270 -1.42 7.62 19.36
C TYR A 270 -0.39 8.47 18.60
N GLY A 271 -0.85 9.38 17.73
CA GLY A 271 0.02 10.34 17.03
C GLY A 271 0.99 9.68 16.04
N LEU A 272 0.59 8.54 15.46
CA LEU A 272 1.31 7.87 14.39
C LEU A 272 0.80 8.36 13.02
N ASN A 273 1.53 8.01 11.96
CA ASN A 273 1.03 8.21 10.60
C ASN A 273 -0.23 7.36 10.36
N ALA A 274 -1.37 7.98 10.05
CA ALA A 274 -2.68 7.34 9.91
C ALA A 274 -2.91 6.70 8.51
N ASP A 275 -1.93 5.92 8.04
CA ASP A 275 -1.94 5.30 6.71
C ASP A 275 -2.74 3.99 6.61
N GLY A 276 -3.17 3.42 7.75
CA GLY A 276 -3.88 2.15 7.81
C GLY A 276 -2.99 0.93 7.57
N LEU A 277 -1.66 1.10 7.54
CA LEU A 277 -0.67 0.04 7.48
C LEU A 277 -0.16 -0.28 8.89
N ALA A 278 -0.31 -1.52 9.33
CA ALA A 278 0.21 -1.92 10.62
C ALA A 278 1.70 -2.31 10.51
N GLY A 279 2.55 -1.31 10.32
CA GLY A 279 4.02 -1.45 10.31
C GLY A 279 4.66 -1.47 11.69
N PRO A 280 6.01 -1.49 11.79
CA PRO A 280 6.69 -1.69 13.07
C PRO A 280 6.37 -0.63 14.12
N ALA A 281 6.18 0.62 13.71
CA ALA A 281 5.77 1.70 14.61
C ALA A 281 4.36 1.45 15.18
N THR A 282 3.42 1.05 14.33
CA THR A 282 2.04 0.72 14.73
C THR A 282 2.00 -0.53 15.58
N LEU A 283 2.63 -1.64 15.16
CA LEU A 283 2.66 -2.89 15.91
C LEU A 283 3.40 -2.76 17.23
N GLY A 284 4.52 -2.03 17.25
CA GLY A 284 5.28 -1.75 18.47
C GLY A 284 4.46 -0.94 19.46
N LYS A 285 3.80 0.13 19.00
CA LYS A 285 2.91 0.94 19.85
C LYS A 285 1.71 0.14 20.33
N LEU A 286 1.09 -0.65 19.46
CA LEU A 286 -0.05 -1.50 19.78
C LEU A 286 0.31 -2.50 20.87
N ASN A 287 1.44 -3.19 20.75
CA ASN A 287 1.93 -4.12 21.76
C ASN A 287 2.26 -3.41 23.09
N GLU A 288 2.90 -2.23 23.06
CA GLU A 288 3.18 -1.43 24.26
C GLU A 288 1.89 -1.14 25.06
N ILE A 289 0.83 -0.71 24.37
CA ILE A 289 -0.45 -0.38 24.98
C ILE A 289 -1.18 -1.65 25.43
N TYR A 290 -1.21 -2.69 24.59
CA TYR A 290 -1.84 -3.97 24.90
C TYR A 290 -1.30 -4.59 26.19
N MET A 291 0.02 -4.55 26.40
CA MET A 291 0.66 -5.08 27.61
C MET A 291 0.27 -4.35 28.90
N ARG A 292 -0.35 -3.17 28.82
CA ARG A 292 -0.86 -2.41 29.97
C ARG A 292 -2.33 -2.69 30.29
N VAL A 293 -3.06 -3.37 29.40
CA VAL A 293 -4.50 -3.61 29.58
C VAL A 293 -4.73 -4.69 30.64
N PRO A 294 -5.51 -4.41 31.70
CA PRO A 294 -5.91 -5.46 32.63
C PRO A 294 -6.84 -6.48 31.98
N LYS A 295 -6.64 -7.77 32.26
CA LYS A 295 -7.49 -8.86 31.78
C LYS A 295 -8.80 -8.94 32.57
N TYR A 296 -9.75 -8.08 32.22
CA TYR A 296 -11.06 -8.05 32.86
C TYR A 296 -11.86 -9.34 32.59
N LYS A 297 -12.63 -9.78 33.57
CA LYS A 297 -13.50 -10.96 33.50
C LYS A 297 -14.87 -10.60 34.04
N THR A 298 -15.92 -10.94 33.27
CA THR A 298 -17.31 -10.81 33.72
C THR A 298 -17.53 -11.57 35.03
N GLY A 299 -18.30 -10.98 35.93
CA GLY A 299 -18.58 -11.50 37.28
C GLY A 299 -17.51 -11.18 38.32
N ARG A 300 -16.32 -10.68 37.93
CA ARG A 300 -15.30 -10.24 38.89
C ARG A 300 -15.51 -8.82 39.36
N VAL A 301 -15.07 -8.57 40.60
CA VAL A 301 -15.05 -7.25 41.21
C VAL A 301 -13.69 -6.60 41.01
N TYR A 302 -13.69 -5.34 40.58
CA TYR A 302 -12.51 -4.51 40.37
C TYR A 302 -12.59 -3.23 41.20
N THR A 303 -11.47 -2.53 41.34
CA THR A 303 -11.39 -1.29 42.13
C THR A 303 -11.10 -0.10 41.23
N VAL A 304 -11.90 0.96 41.38
CA VAL A 304 -11.67 2.26 40.73
C VAL A 304 -10.36 2.88 41.24
N LYS A 305 -9.52 3.38 40.33
CA LYS A 305 -8.16 3.88 40.63
C LYS A 305 -8.05 5.39 40.67
N VAL A 306 -9.07 6.11 40.19
CA VAL A 306 -9.10 7.57 40.12
C VAL A 306 -10.28 8.13 40.89
N ASN A 307 -10.22 9.41 41.27
CA ASN A 307 -11.40 10.10 41.80
C ASN A 307 -12.29 10.57 40.65
N ASN A 308 -13.59 10.67 40.93
CA ASN A 308 -14.58 11.15 39.97
C ASN A 308 -14.56 10.43 38.59
N LEU A 309 -14.56 9.10 38.60
CA LEU A 309 -14.75 8.32 37.37
C LEU A 309 -16.24 8.32 36.99
N LEU A 310 -16.59 9.12 35.98
CA LEU A 310 -17.97 9.31 35.53
C LEU A 310 -18.59 8.03 34.98
N VAL A 311 -19.82 7.73 35.43
CA VAL A 311 -20.64 6.65 34.90
C VAL A 311 -21.50 7.16 33.74
N ARG A 312 -21.67 6.36 32.69
CA ARG A 312 -22.45 6.69 31.50
C ARG A 312 -23.54 5.66 31.22
N LYS A 313 -24.64 6.08 30.59
CA LYS A 313 -25.75 5.19 30.22
C LYS A 313 -25.36 4.21 29.10
N THR A 314 -24.54 4.68 28.17
CA THR A 314 -23.94 3.90 27.08
C THR A 314 -22.46 4.28 26.96
N PRO A 315 -21.61 3.45 26.34
CA PRO A 315 -20.26 3.83 25.92
C PRO A 315 -20.28 5.21 25.23
N GLY A 316 -19.43 6.14 25.69
CA GLY A 316 -19.33 7.51 25.16
C GLY A 316 -20.57 8.42 25.33
N GLY A 317 -21.71 7.90 25.77
CA GLY A 317 -23.00 8.60 25.79
C GLY A 317 -23.25 9.48 27.03
N ALA A 318 -24.51 9.80 27.29
CA ALA A 318 -24.92 10.65 28.40
C ALA A 318 -24.51 10.08 29.78
N LEU A 319 -24.26 10.98 30.74
CA LEU A 319 -23.92 10.61 32.11
C LEU A 319 -25.08 9.90 32.83
N THR A 320 -24.73 8.95 33.67
CA THR A 320 -25.60 8.42 34.72
C THR A 320 -25.46 9.35 35.93
N GLY A 321 -26.45 10.20 36.18
CA GLY A 321 -26.46 11.04 37.38
C GLY A 321 -26.62 10.21 38.66
N TYR A 322 -26.44 10.84 39.83
CA TYR A 322 -26.51 10.23 41.16
C TYR A 322 -27.70 9.27 41.35
N GLU A 323 -28.90 9.64 40.90
CA GLU A 323 -30.10 8.81 41.05
C GLU A 323 -30.08 7.52 40.20
N GLY A 324 -29.25 7.44 39.17
CA GLY A 324 -29.03 6.22 38.39
C GLY A 324 -27.98 5.28 39.00
N LEU A 325 -27.27 5.71 40.04
CA LEU A 325 -26.26 4.89 40.71
C LEU A 325 -26.90 3.88 41.66
N THR A 326 -26.26 2.72 41.81
CA THR A 326 -26.62 1.74 42.84
C THR A 326 -26.34 2.30 44.25
N PRO A 327 -27.01 1.81 45.31
CA PRO A 327 -26.74 2.24 46.68
C PRO A 327 -25.26 2.19 47.06
N ASP A 328 -24.55 1.16 46.58
CA ASP A 328 -23.12 0.97 46.83
C ASP A 328 -22.25 2.01 46.11
N ALA A 329 -22.57 2.34 44.85
CA ALA A 329 -21.89 3.38 44.09
C ALA A 329 -22.14 4.78 44.68
N ARG A 330 -23.36 5.07 45.14
CA ARG A 330 -23.71 6.36 45.77
C ARG A 330 -22.90 6.65 47.03
N ARG A 331 -22.48 5.61 47.78
CA ARG A 331 -21.61 5.79 48.96
C ARG A 331 -20.23 6.37 48.61
N SER A 332 -19.84 6.28 47.35
CA SER A 332 -18.59 6.84 46.82
C SER A 332 -18.74 8.12 46.01
N ASP A 333 -19.96 8.66 45.87
CA ASP A 333 -20.26 9.87 45.11
C ASP A 333 -20.67 10.99 46.08
N ARG A 334 -19.68 11.58 46.78
CA ARG A 334 -19.94 12.55 47.87
C ARG A 334 -20.47 13.89 47.36
N ASN A 335 -20.10 14.27 46.13
CA ASN A 335 -20.51 15.51 45.46
C ASN A 335 -21.76 15.33 44.58
N ARG A 336 -22.28 14.10 44.45
CA ARG A 336 -23.53 13.74 43.73
C ARG A 336 -23.49 14.08 42.24
N ASP A 337 -22.32 14.01 41.62
CA ASP A 337 -22.15 14.31 40.19
C ASP A 337 -22.29 13.07 39.29
N GLY A 338 -22.52 11.88 39.87
CA GLY A 338 -22.57 10.61 39.16
C GLY A 338 -21.20 9.95 38.98
N GLY A 339 -20.16 10.46 39.66
CA GLY A 339 -18.81 9.94 39.65
C GLY A 339 -18.54 8.85 40.69
N LEU A 340 -17.61 7.95 40.39
CA LEU A 340 -17.08 6.98 41.34
C LEU A 340 -15.69 7.39 41.81
N ASP A 341 -15.50 7.45 43.12
CA ASP A 341 -14.20 7.78 43.69
C ASP A 341 -13.22 6.59 43.75
N LYS A 342 -11.94 6.91 43.97
CA LYS A 342 -10.88 5.92 44.10
C LYS A 342 -11.19 4.99 45.27
N GLY A 343 -11.08 3.68 45.03
CA GLY A 343 -11.38 2.64 46.02
C GLY A 343 -12.76 2.01 45.85
N THR A 344 -13.66 2.61 45.06
CA THR A 344 -14.98 2.04 44.78
C THR A 344 -14.85 0.67 44.12
N ARG A 345 -15.61 -0.29 44.64
CA ARG A 345 -15.65 -1.67 44.13
C ARG A 345 -16.78 -1.80 43.12
N VAL A 346 -16.47 -2.31 41.94
CA VAL A 346 -17.44 -2.47 40.84
C VAL A 346 -17.40 -3.88 40.27
N THR A 347 -18.56 -4.49 40.05
CA THR A 347 -18.68 -5.80 39.40
C THR A 347 -18.72 -5.63 37.88
N CYS A 348 -17.76 -6.23 37.18
CA CYS A 348 -17.73 -6.25 35.72
C CYS A 348 -18.87 -7.12 35.18
N GLN A 349 -19.79 -6.54 34.43
CA GLN A 349 -20.88 -7.24 33.73
C GLN A 349 -20.60 -7.44 32.24
N GLY A 350 -19.55 -6.82 31.71
CA GLY A 350 -19.15 -6.93 30.32
C GLY A 350 -18.09 -5.88 29.97
N ILE A 351 -17.38 -6.12 28.87
CA ILE A 351 -16.37 -5.21 28.33
C ILE A 351 -16.72 -4.95 26.87
N THR A 352 -16.62 -3.69 26.45
CA THR A 352 -16.74 -3.31 25.04
C THR A 352 -15.74 -2.22 24.70
N GLY A 353 -15.22 -2.23 23.48
CA GLY A 353 -14.26 -1.26 22.98
C GLY A 353 -14.91 -0.24 22.06
N GLU A 354 -14.65 1.04 22.27
CA GLU A 354 -15.11 2.08 21.35
C GLU A 354 -14.16 3.29 21.36
N ASN A 355 -13.74 3.73 20.16
CA ASN A 355 -12.89 4.90 19.96
C ASN A 355 -11.63 4.90 20.86
N GLY A 356 -11.02 3.72 21.04
CA GLY A 356 -9.81 3.53 21.85
C GLY A 356 -10.05 3.50 23.36
N ILE A 357 -11.30 3.58 23.81
CA ILE A 357 -11.68 3.41 25.22
C ILE A 357 -12.20 1.98 25.41
N LEU A 358 -11.70 1.32 26.44
CA LEU A 358 -12.28 0.09 26.95
C LEU A 358 -13.34 0.45 28.00
N TRP A 359 -14.60 0.18 27.70
CA TRP A 359 -15.73 0.43 28.59
C TRP A 359 -16.08 -0.83 29.38
N MET A 360 -16.15 -0.69 30.70
CA MET A 360 -16.68 -1.73 31.58
C MET A 360 -18.14 -1.43 31.89
N LYS A 361 -19.01 -2.40 31.57
CA LYS A 361 -20.39 -2.41 32.04
C LYS A 361 -20.39 -2.80 33.52
N ILE A 362 -21.04 -1.99 34.32
CA ILE A 362 -21.30 -2.17 35.75
C ILE A 362 -22.82 -2.04 35.99
N PRO A 363 -23.36 -2.43 37.16
CA PRO A 363 -24.79 -2.30 37.43
C PRO A 363 -25.37 -0.89 37.20
N SER A 364 -24.56 0.15 37.41
CA SER A 364 -24.97 1.55 37.24
C SER A 364 -24.76 2.12 35.82
N GLY A 365 -24.23 1.35 34.88
CA GLY A 365 -23.97 1.82 33.52
C GLY A 365 -22.58 1.42 33.01
N TYR A 366 -21.90 2.32 32.32
CA TYR A 366 -20.59 2.12 31.72
C TYR A 366 -19.58 3.10 32.27
N ILE A 367 -18.39 2.60 32.62
CA ILE A 367 -17.25 3.41 33.03
C ILE A 367 -16.07 3.13 32.10
N ALA A 368 -15.22 4.14 31.88
CA ALA A 368 -13.96 3.91 31.20
C ALA A 368 -13.07 3.06 32.13
N ALA A 369 -12.71 1.86 31.69
CA ALA A 369 -11.82 0.96 32.42
C ALA A 369 -10.36 1.19 32.03
N PHE A 370 -10.12 1.45 30.74
CA PHE A 370 -8.81 1.72 30.16
C PHE A 370 -8.91 2.71 29.01
N TYR A 371 -7.99 3.68 28.94
CA TYR A 371 -7.89 4.62 27.81
C TYR A 371 -6.46 5.18 27.70
N ARG A 372 -5.90 5.20 26.48
CA ARG A 372 -4.56 5.75 26.17
C ARG A 372 -3.43 5.29 27.12
N GLY A 373 -3.47 4.04 27.57
CA GLY A 373 -2.46 3.48 28.47
C GLY A 373 -2.74 3.69 29.97
N THR A 374 -3.81 4.41 30.33
CA THR A 374 -4.21 4.65 31.71
C THR A 374 -5.24 3.63 32.16
N VAL A 375 -5.00 3.00 33.30
CA VAL A 375 -5.92 2.07 33.97
C VAL A 375 -6.77 2.82 34.98
N TYR A 376 -8.07 2.92 34.70
CA TYR A 376 -9.05 3.60 35.57
C TYR A 376 -9.70 2.62 36.56
N VAL A 377 -9.73 1.34 36.22
CA VAL A 377 -10.32 0.27 37.02
C VAL A 377 -9.38 -0.93 36.99
N GLY A 378 -9.03 -1.53 38.14
CA GLY A 378 -8.06 -2.64 38.15
C GLY A 378 -7.94 -3.40 39.46
#